data_AF-A0A2S6IPQ3-F1
#
_entry.id   AF-A0A2S6IPQ3-F1
#
_cell.length_a   1.000
_cell.length_b   1.000
_cell.length_c   1.000
_cell.angle_alpha   90.00
_cell.angle_beta   90.00
_cell.angle_gamma   90.00
#
_symmetry.space_group_name_H-M   'P 1'
#
loop_
_entity.id
_entity.type
_entity.pdbx_description
1 polymer ?
#
loop_
_entity_poly.entity_id
_entity_poly.type
_entity_poly.pdbx_seq_one_letter_code
_entity_poly.pdbx_strand_id
1 'polypeptide(L)'
;MRTAARALARPLAVAGTAAALATAAVPAAAAPAPGTPNDPLYAQQWGPQQVRAQQAWATSTGSGVVIAVVDSGVDLTHPDLKGRLVKGATFTGCGPAPCGNGDWRGPDGVGQPDDAHGTHVAGIAAAATGNRTGIAGVAPNAKIMPVKVLEEGGGSFEDIAAGIRWSADHGAKVVNLSLGALQGVQALTLTGVIGDVQDAITYANGKGVTVVAAAGNDAVPLCNTPGFDAGSICVAATDRRELPAAYGSGPVKPDLRAVSAPGGSALPACGEDVLSTVPAGLGGSTACGTPTGYEELAGTSMASPHVAGVAALLVAQGRSRADVEDVLLGTARTPGSLARGVFTPEYGYGIVDAAAAVAAPRG
;
A
#
# COMPACT_ATOMS: atom_id res chain seq x y z
N MET A 1 60.13 1.73 -82.03
CA MET A 1 59.30 2.01 -80.84
C MET A 1 57.84 1.82 -81.21
N ARG A 2 57.09 1.13 -80.35
CA ARG A 2 55.80 0.49 -80.65
C ARG A 2 54.61 1.46 -80.65
N THR A 3 53.58 1.00 -81.36
CA THR A 3 52.30 1.57 -81.77
C THR A 3 51.30 2.00 -80.67
N ALA A 4 50.46 2.96 -81.07
CA ALA A 4 49.15 3.44 -80.60
C ALA A 4 48.28 2.57 -79.65
N ALA A 5 47.50 3.25 -78.79
CA ALA A 5 46.03 3.11 -78.72
C ALA A 5 45.38 4.14 -77.75
N ARG A 6 44.28 4.74 -78.21
CA ARG A 6 43.35 5.62 -77.48
C ARG A 6 42.38 4.75 -76.65
N ALA A 7 42.06 5.14 -75.42
CA ALA A 7 40.90 4.64 -74.67
C ALA A 7 40.15 5.79 -74.01
N LEU A 8 38.86 5.91 -74.33
CA LEU A 8 37.86 6.80 -73.73
C LEU A 8 37.15 6.03 -72.61
N ALA A 9 36.98 6.63 -71.42
CA ALA A 9 35.97 6.21 -70.44
C ALA A 9 35.59 7.38 -69.50
N ARG A 10 34.29 7.41 -69.16
CA ARG A 10 33.45 8.52 -68.66
C ARG A 10 33.68 8.90 -67.18
N PRO A 11 33.30 10.12 -66.75
CA PRO A 11 33.26 10.48 -65.33
C PRO A 11 32.04 9.85 -64.63
N LEU A 12 32.24 9.35 -63.41
CA LEU A 12 31.18 8.94 -62.49
C LEU A 12 30.46 10.18 -61.97
N ALA A 13 29.14 10.24 -62.18
CA ALA A 13 28.27 11.22 -61.52
C ALA A 13 27.97 10.74 -60.09
N VAL A 14 28.29 11.56 -59.09
CA VAL A 14 27.88 11.37 -57.70
C VAL A 14 26.45 11.91 -57.58
N ALA A 15 25.48 11.01 -57.37
CA ALA A 15 24.10 11.38 -57.08
C ALA A 15 23.99 11.86 -55.63
N GLY A 16 23.62 13.14 -55.44
CA GLY A 16 23.26 13.67 -54.13
C GLY A 16 21.89 13.16 -53.71
N THR A 17 21.82 12.38 -52.64
CA THR A 17 20.57 11.98 -51.99
C THR A 17 20.15 13.08 -51.00
N ALA A 18 19.06 13.79 -51.33
CA ALA A 18 18.37 14.64 -50.36
C ALA A 18 17.67 13.75 -49.33
N ALA A 19 18.12 13.80 -48.08
CA ALA A 19 17.45 13.12 -46.96
C ALA A 19 16.18 13.91 -46.61
N ALA A 20 15.02 13.31 -46.88
CA ALA A 20 13.74 13.82 -46.41
C ALA A 20 13.64 13.62 -44.89
N LEU A 21 13.57 14.73 -44.14
CA LEU A 21 13.23 14.72 -42.71
C LEU A 21 11.76 14.30 -42.56
N ALA A 22 11.53 13.03 -42.27
CA ALA A 22 10.23 12.55 -41.82
C ALA A 22 10.01 13.08 -40.39
N THR A 23 9.12 14.05 -40.23
CA THR A 23 8.60 14.44 -38.92
C THR A 23 7.76 13.28 -38.39
N ALA A 24 8.33 12.50 -37.46
CA ALA A 24 7.58 11.49 -36.73
C ALA A 24 6.46 12.21 -35.95
N ALA A 25 5.21 11.98 -36.33
CA ALA A 25 4.07 12.40 -35.53
C ALA A 25 4.13 11.65 -34.20
N VAL A 26 4.27 12.39 -33.10
CA VAL A 26 4.14 11.83 -31.75
C VAL A 26 2.70 11.31 -31.63
N PRO A 27 2.48 10.02 -31.34
CA PRO A 27 1.13 9.50 -31.19
C PRO A 27 0.45 10.27 -30.05
N ALA A 28 -0.74 10.80 -30.31
CA ALA A 28 -1.58 11.40 -29.27
C ALA A 28 -1.78 10.36 -28.16
N ALA A 29 -1.54 10.76 -26.91
CA ALA A 29 -1.80 9.92 -25.75
C ALA A 29 -3.24 9.40 -25.83
N ALA A 30 -3.41 8.08 -25.73
CA ALA A 30 -4.72 7.46 -25.71
C ALA A 30 -5.56 8.10 -24.59
N ALA A 31 -6.82 8.42 -24.87
CA ALA A 31 -7.72 8.92 -23.85
C ALA A 31 -7.79 7.92 -22.68
N PRO A 32 -7.78 8.40 -21.41
CA PRO A 32 -7.80 7.51 -20.25
C PRO A 32 -9.05 6.63 -20.26
N ALA A 33 -8.92 5.40 -19.75
CA ALA A 33 -10.04 4.49 -19.65
C ALA A 33 -11.19 5.10 -18.81
N PRO A 34 -12.46 4.81 -19.11
CA PRO A 34 -13.58 5.27 -18.29
C PRO A 34 -13.38 4.93 -16.81
N GLY A 35 -13.57 5.90 -15.93
CA GLY A 35 -13.40 5.73 -14.48
C GLY A 35 -11.95 5.83 -13.98
N THR A 36 -10.97 6.09 -14.86
CA THR A 36 -9.61 6.44 -14.42
C THR A 36 -9.66 7.80 -13.72
N PRO A 37 -9.10 7.92 -12.51
CA PRO A 37 -9.14 9.17 -11.77
C PRO A 37 -8.19 10.19 -12.40
N ASN A 38 -8.45 11.47 -12.14
CA ASN A 38 -7.73 12.59 -12.77
C ASN A 38 -6.46 13.00 -12.00
N ASP A 39 -5.99 12.16 -11.08
CA ASP A 39 -4.82 12.41 -10.24
C ASP A 39 -3.54 12.22 -11.08
N PRO A 40 -2.63 13.22 -11.10
CA PRO A 40 -1.52 13.27 -12.06
C PRO A 40 -0.50 12.13 -11.90
N LEU A 41 -0.39 11.53 -10.71
CA LEU A 41 0.55 10.43 -10.43
C LEU A 41 -0.11 9.05 -10.49
N TYR A 42 -1.43 8.94 -10.74
CA TYR A 42 -2.12 7.66 -10.75
C TYR A 42 -1.57 6.67 -11.79
N ALA A 43 -1.08 7.18 -12.93
CA ALA A 43 -0.46 6.35 -13.96
C ALA A 43 0.89 5.73 -13.52
N GLN A 44 1.53 6.29 -12.48
CA GLN A 44 2.77 5.76 -11.89
C GLN A 44 2.48 4.72 -10.80
N GLN A 45 1.31 4.79 -10.15
CA GLN A 45 0.89 3.76 -9.21
C GLN A 45 0.54 2.50 -10.01
N TRP A 46 1.12 1.36 -9.66
CA TRP A 46 0.74 0.03 -10.20
C TRP A 46 -0.02 -0.81 -9.16
N GLY A 47 0.10 -0.48 -7.87
CA GLY A 47 -0.53 -1.18 -6.75
C GLY A 47 -2.05 -1.20 -6.82
N PRO A 48 -2.75 -0.05 -6.90
CA PRO A 48 -4.20 0.02 -7.07
C PRO A 48 -4.72 -0.78 -8.27
N GLN A 49 -3.93 -0.90 -9.34
CA GLN A 49 -4.27 -1.65 -10.55
C GLN A 49 -4.10 -3.15 -10.32
N GLN A 50 -3.04 -3.59 -9.63
CA GLN A 50 -2.82 -4.99 -9.27
C GLN A 50 -3.95 -5.50 -8.36
N VAL A 51 -4.42 -4.70 -7.39
CA VAL A 51 -5.59 -5.07 -6.56
C VAL A 51 -6.93 -4.76 -7.22
N ARG A 52 -6.94 -4.22 -8.44
CA ARG A 52 -8.15 -3.83 -9.20
C ARG A 52 -9.09 -2.89 -8.44
N ALA A 53 -8.51 -1.92 -7.73
CA ALA A 53 -9.25 -0.91 -6.96
C ALA A 53 -10.18 -0.06 -7.85
N GLN A 54 -9.69 0.38 -9.02
CA GLN A 54 -10.48 1.21 -9.94
C GLN A 54 -11.79 0.56 -10.39
N GLN A 55 -11.75 -0.75 -10.67
CA GLN A 55 -12.93 -1.50 -11.07
C GLN A 55 -13.92 -1.65 -9.89
N ALA A 56 -13.42 -1.67 -8.65
CA ALA A 56 -14.26 -1.74 -7.45
C ALA A 56 -15.01 -0.43 -7.16
N TRP A 57 -14.45 0.73 -7.54
CA TRP A 57 -15.02 2.05 -7.23
C TRP A 57 -16.39 2.32 -7.85
N ALA A 58 -16.76 1.60 -8.91
CA ALA A 58 -18.12 1.63 -9.47
C ALA A 58 -19.17 1.06 -8.48
N THR A 59 -18.75 0.20 -7.55
CA THR A 59 -19.62 -0.50 -6.59
C THR A 59 -19.47 0.04 -5.17
N SER A 60 -18.23 0.29 -4.74
CA SER A 60 -17.94 0.83 -3.40
C SER A 60 -16.68 1.68 -3.45
N THR A 61 -16.69 2.78 -2.71
CA THR A 61 -15.55 3.69 -2.55
C THR A 61 -15.07 3.77 -1.09
N GLY A 62 -15.66 2.98 -0.18
CA GLY A 62 -15.32 3.03 1.25
C GLY A 62 -16.03 4.14 2.04
N SER A 63 -17.07 4.76 1.46
CA SER A 63 -17.79 5.87 2.10
C SER A 63 -18.31 5.53 3.49
N GLY A 64 -18.11 6.43 4.45
CA GLY A 64 -18.57 6.28 5.83
C GLY A 64 -17.70 5.36 6.70
N VAL A 65 -16.65 4.77 6.15
CA VAL A 65 -15.74 3.88 6.87
C VAL A 65 -14.51 4.65 7.35
N VAL A 66 -14.11 4.39 8.60
CA VAL A 66 -12.87 4.91 9.18
C VAL A 66 -11.83 3.78 9.25
N ILE A 67 -10.67 4.02 8.64
CA ILE A 67 -9.48 3.17 8.71
C ILE A 67 -8.52 3.84 9.69
N ALA A 68 -8.20 3.17 10.80
CA ALA A 68 -7.13 3.61 11.69
C ALA A 68 -5.78 3.17 11.12
N VAL A 69 -4.87 4.12 10.97
CA VAL A 69 -3.47 3.88 10.62
C VAL A 69 -2.68 4.02 11.92
N VAL A 70 -2.41 2.88 12.55
CA VAL A 70 -1.66 2.78 13.81
C VAL A 70 -0.19 2.60 13.43
N ASP A 71 0.55 3.70 13.45
CA ASP A 71 1.84 3.85 12.74
C ASP A 71 2.67 5.01 13.34
N SER A 72 3.59 5.62 12.56
CA SER A 72 4.43 6.76 12.94
C SER A 72 3.71 8.12 12.97
N GLY A 73 2.40 8.14 12.78
CA GLY A 73 1.59 9.35 12.57
C GLY A 73 1.45 9.72 11.10
N VAL A 74 0.67 10.77 10.83
CA VAL A 74 0.32 11.21 9.46
C VAL A 74 0.55 12.71 9.34
N ASP A 75 1.08 13.17 8.20
CA ASP A 75 1.07 14.59 7.86
C ASP A 75 -0.36 15.08 7.67
N LEU A 76 -0.87 15.71 8.73
CA LEU A 76 -2.24 16.20 8.80
C LEU A 76 -2.51 17.35 7.81
N THR A 77 -1.46 17.90 7.21
CA THR A 77 -1.52 19.01 6.28
C THR A 77 -1.25 18.59 4.82
N HIS A 78 -0.99 17.31 4.57
CA HIS A 78 -0.70 16.83 3.23
C HIS A 78 -1.88 17.15 2.28
N PRO A 79 -1.65 17.83 1.14
CA PRO A 79 -2.73 18.31 0.27
C PRO A 79 -3.61 17.19 -0.26
N ASP A 80 -3.02 16.01 -0.49
CA ASP A 80 -3.71 14.84 -1.03
C ASP A 80 -4.44 13.99 0.02
N LEU A 81 -4.23 14.29 1.31
CA LEU A 81 -5.01 13.71 2.42
C LEU A 81 -6.09 14.67 2.92
N LYS A 82 -6.20 15.87 2.32
CA LYS A 82 -7.16 16.88 2.72
C LYS A 82 -8.59 16.36 2.67
N GLY A 83 -9.28 16.49 3.79
CA GLY A 83 -10.67 16.02 3.93
C GLY A 83 -10.81 14.50 3.96
N ARG A 84 -9.71 13.73 4.03
CA ARG A 84 -9.71 12.28 4.32
C ARG A 84 -9.45 11.99 5.80
N LEU A 85 -8.91 12.94 6.55
CA LEU A 85 -8.57 12.72 7.96
C LEU A 85 -9.76 12.94 8.90
N VAL A 86 -9.86 12.10 9.94
CA VAL A 86 -10.67 12.34 11.14
C VAL A 86 -9.75 12.59 12.35
N LYS A 87 -10.32 12.85 13.52
CA LYS A 87 -9.54 13.04 14.75
C LYS A 87 -8.72 11.77 15.05
N GLY A 88 -7.41 11.95 15.16
CA GLY A 88 -6.45 10.93 15.56
C GLY A 88 -6.00 11.05 17.02
N ALA A 89 -4.96 10.31 17.37
CA ALA A 89 -4.34 10.30 18.69
C ALA A 89 -2.83 9.99 18.61
N THR A 90 -2.07 10.49 19.58
CA THR A 90 -0.64 10.14 19.77
C THR A 90 -0.47 9.44 21.11
N PHE A 91 0.30 8.36 21.12
CA PHE A 91 0.66 7.57 22.30
C PHE A 91 2.17 7.59 22.59
N THR A 92 3.01 7.87 21.59
CA THR A 92 4.46 7.97 21.79
C THR A 92 4.83 9.08 22.76
N GLY A 93 5.67 8.75 23.75
CA GLY A 93 6.07 9.69 24.79
C GLY A 93 4.92 10.16 25.68
N CYS A 94 3.74 9.54 25.58
CA CYS A 94 2.61 9.82 26.44
C CYS A 94 2.65 8.90 27.68
N GLY A 95 1.92 9.29 28.72
CA GLY A 95 1.60 8.37 29.82
C GLY A 95 0.43 7.45 29.44
N PRO A 96 -0.41 7.03 30.38
CA PRO A 96 -1.50 6.06 30.13
C PRO A 96 -2.65 6.59 29.25
N ALA A 97 -2.59 7.84 28.80
CA ALA A 97 -3.62 8.48 27.98
C ALA A 97 -2.98 9.21 26.80
N PRO A 98 -3.65 9.29 25.63
CA PRO A 98 -3.09 9.92 24.45
C PRO A 98 -2.89 11.43 24.67
N CYS A 99 -1.77 11.96 24.18
CA CYS A 99 -1.34 13.34 24.41
C CYS A 99 -1.29 14.21 23.15
N GLY A 100 -1.55 13.63 21.98
CA GLY A 100 -1.56 14.33 20.69
C GLY A 100 -2.71 13.91 19.79
N ASN A 101 -2.63 14.31 18.52
CA ASN A 101 -3.68 14.13 17.49
C ASN A 101 -3.27 13.16 16.37
N GLY A 102 -2.15 12.46 16.50
CA GLY A 102 -1.63 11.54 15.49
C GLY A 102 -0.86 12.21 14.34
N ASP A 103 -0.45 13.47 14.51
CA ASP A 103 0.50 14.13 13.61
C ASP A 103 1.84 13.36 13.58
N TRP A 104 2.49 13.30 12.42
CA TRP A 104 3.80 12.65 12.25
C TRP A 104 4.94 13.36 12.99
N ARG A 105 4.78 14.64 13.30
CA ARG A 105 5.77 15.42 14.05
C ARG A 105 5.93 14.88 15.47
N GLY A 106 7.17 14.83 15.93
CA GLY A 106 7.52 14.42 17.27
C GLY A 106 7.06 15.41 18.34
N PRO A 107 7.31 15.10 19.64
CA PRO A 107 6.92 15.95 20.76
C PRO A 107 7.53 17.36 20.74
N ASP A 108 8.65 17.55 20.04
CA ASP A 108 9.30 18.85 19.82
C ASP A 108 8.63 19.68 18.70
N GLY A 109 7.62 19.13 18.02
CA GLY A 109 6.90 19.74 16.90
C GLY A 109 7.65 19.69 15.57
N VAL A 110 8.77 18.96 15.52
CA VAL A 110 9.60 18.76 14.32
C VAL A 110 9.27 17.41 13.72
N GLY A 111 9.15 17.36 12.40
CA GLY A 111 8.95 16.10 11.69
C GLY A 111 10.28 15.48 11.29
N GLN A 112 10.45 14.20 11.59
CA GLN A 112 11.65 13.42 11.24
C GLN A 112 11.38 12.56 10.01
N PRO A 113 12.34 12.39 9.08
CA PRO A 113 12.17 11.51 7.92
C PRO A 113 11.74 10.08 8.28
N ASP A 114 12.22 9.55 9.41
CA ASP A 114 11.88 8.20 9.89
C ASP A 114 10.39 8.07 10.30
N ASP A 115 9.69 9.19 10.52
CA ASP A 115 8.26 9.22 10.83
C ASP A 115 7.37 9.47 9.61
N ALA A 116 7.93 9.51 8.40
CA ALA A 116 7.18 9.66 7.15
C ALA A 116 6.28 8.43 6.83
N HIS A 117 6.59 7.28 7.41
CA HIS A 117 6.01 5.98 7.06
C HIS A 117 4.48 5.93 7.15
N GLY A 118 3.88 6.40 8.25
CA GLY A 118 2.44 6.40 8.44
C GLY A 118 1.69 7.28 7.43
N THR A 119 2.32 8.35 6.92
CA THR A 119 1.75 9.17 5.83
C THR A 119 1.69 8.38 4.52
N HIS A 120 2.71 7.56 4.24
CA HIS A 120 2.76 6.68 3.07
C HIS A 120 1.67 5.61 3.11
N VAL A 121 1.56 4.95 4.26
CA VAL A 121 0.52 3.96 4.55
C VAL A 121 -0.88 4.56 4.41
N ALA A 122 -1.11 5.76 4.97
CA ALA A 122 -2.40 6.46 4.87
C ALA A 122 -2.79 6.78 3.43
N GLY A 123 -1.84 7.23 2.61
CA GLY A 123 -2.07 7.53 1.20
C GLY A 123 -2.49 6.30 0.39
N ILE A 124 -1.84 5.16 0.60
CA ILE A 124 -2.20 3.90 -0.08
C ILE A 124 -3.64 3.52 0.27
N ALA A 125 -3.99 3.59 1.56
CA ALA A 125 -5.30 3.19 2.03
C ALA A 125 -6.42 4.09 1.48
N ALA A 126 -6.29 5.43 1.59
CA ALA A 126 -7.38 6.35 1.29
C ALA A 126 -6.95 7.79 0.93
N ALA A 127 -5.89 7.99 0.15
CA ALA A 127 -5.64 9.30 -0.49
C ALA A 127 -6.88 9.80 -1.26
N ALA A 128 -7.04 11.13 -1.33
CA ALA A 128 -8.18 11.76 -1.96
C ALA A 128 -8.13 11.61 -3.49
N THR A 129 -8.85 10.63 -4.01
CA THR A 129 -8.88 10.35 -5.46
C THR A 129 -9.81 11.27 -6.25
N GLY A 130 -9.39 11.65 -7.46
CA GLY A 130 -10.16 12.46 -8.40
C GLY A 130 -10.12 13.97 -8.10
N ASN A 131 -9.16 14.41 -7.29
CA ASN A 131 -9.01 15.79 -6.84
C ASN A 131 -8.00 16.60 -7.68
N ARG A 132 -7.43 15.99 -8.75
CA ARG A 132 -6.37 16.55 -9.61
C ARG A 132 -5.04 16.81 -8.89
N THR A 133 -4.80 16.13 -7.79
CA THR A 133 -3.59 16.21 -6.96
C THR A 133 -3.05 14.81 -6.78
N GLY A 134 -1.73 14.67 -6.76
CA GLY A 134 -1.08 13.45 -6.30
C GLY A 134 -1.59 12.15 -6.89
N ILE A 135 -2.02 11.26 -6.00
CA ILE A 135 -2.27 9.84 -6.20
C ILE A 135 -3.74 9.47 -5.90
N ALA A 136 -4.10 8.21 -6.14
CA ALA A 136 -5.36 7.63 -5.69
C ALA A 136 -5.14 6.66 -4.52
N GLY A 137 -6.02 6.70 -3.52
CA GLY A 137 -6.12 5.68 -2.48
C GLY A 137 -7.01 4.50 -2.89
N VAL A 138 -6.79 3.32 -2.30
CA VAL A 138 -7.60 2.12 -2.59
C VAL A 138 -9.08 2.30 -2.19
N ALA A 139 -9.35 2.95 -1.06
CA ALA A 139 -10.69 3.29 -0.58
C ALA A 139 -10.91 4.82 -0.56
N PRO A 140 -11.16 5.45 -1.72
CA PRO A 140 -11.04 6.90 -1.88
C PRO A 140 -12.01 7.73 -1.04
N ASN A 141 -13.14 7.13 -0.63
CA ASN A 141 -14.15 7.76 0.23
C ASN A 141 -14.12 7.32 1.70
N ALA A 142 -13.20 6.42 2.07
CA ALA A 142 -12.91 6.17 3.46
C ALA A 142 -12.25 7.37 4.12
N LYS A 143 -12.25 7.38 5.46
CA LYS A 143 -11.49 8.31 6.27
C LYS A 143 -10.30 7.61 6.91
N ILE A 144 -9.20 8.33 7.10
CA ILE A 144 -8.04 7.90 7.87
C ILE A 144 -8.13 8.49 9.29
N MET A 145 -7.96 7.64 10.29
CA MET A 145 -7.71 8.00 11.68
C MET A 145 -6.22 7.82 11.97
N PRO A 146 -5.43 8.90 12.05
CA PRO A 146 -4.01 8.82 12.38
C PRO A 146 -3.81 8.40 13.84
N VAL A 147 -3.07 7.34 14.10
CA VAL A 147 -2.78 6.88 15.46
C VAL A 147 -1.28 6.68 15.60
N LYS A 148 -0.59 7.66 16.18
CA LYS A 148 0.87 7.65 16.30
C LYS A 148 1.29 6.83 17.52
N VAL A 149 1.89 5.66 17.25
CA VAL A 149 2.45 4.74 18.24
C VAL A 149 3.93 4.44 17.99
N LEU A 150 4.48 4.94 16.88
CA LEU A 150 5.90 4.90 16.55
C LEU A 150 6.49 6.32 16.49
N GLU A 151 7.73 6.44 16.93
CA GLU A 151 8.58 7.63 16.88
C GLU A 151 9.99 7.18 16.49
N GLU A 152 10.64 7.87 15.55
CA GLU A 152 12.00 7.53 15.10
C GLU A 152 12.14 6.05 14.67
N GLY A 153 11.09 5.52 14.03
CA GLY A 153 11.06 4.14 13.51
C GLY A 153 10.77 3.04 14.55
N GLY A 154 10.46 3.38 15.81
CA GLY A 154 10.19 2.39 16.86
C GLY A 154 9.07 2.79 17.82
N GLY A 155 8.53 1.83 18.57
CA GLY A 155 7.48 2.07 19.56
C GLY A 155 7.34 0.91 20.54
N SER A 156 6.61 1.13 21.63
CA SER A 156 6.39 0.11 22.66
C SER A 156 5.16 -0.76 22.35
N PHE A 157 5.17 -2.01 22.82
CA PHE A 157 3.99 -2.88 22.71
C PHE A 157 2.78 -2.31 23.46
N GLU A 158 3.01 -1.58 24.55
CA GLU A 158 1.98 -0.90 25.33
C GLU A 158 1.29 0.20 24.50
N ASP A 159 2.06 1.06 23.84
CA ASP A 159 1.53 2.15 23.00
C ASP A 159 0.77 1.60 21.79
N ILE A 160 1.31 0.56 21.15
CA ILE A 160 0.66 -0.13 20.02
C ILE A 160 -0.69 -0.70 20.48
N ALA A 161 -0.69 -1.42 21.61
CA ALA A 161 -1.89 -2.03 22.16
C ALA A 161 -2.93 -0.98 22.60
N ALA A 162 -2.49 0.14 23.19
CA ALA A 162 -3.35 1.27 23.55
C ALA A 162 -3.95 1.94 22.31
N GLY A 163 -3.15 2.17 21.27
CA GLY A 163 -3.59 2.73 19.99
C GLY A 163 -4.64 1.87 19.28
N ILE A 164 -4.47 0.54 19.28
CA ILE A 164 -5.45 -0.40 18.72
C ILE A 164 -6.79 -0.31 19.47
N ARG A 165 -6.77 -0.37 20.81
CA ARG A 165 -7.99 -0.28 21.63
C ARG A 165 -8.69 1.07 21.43
N TRP A 166 -7.92 2.16 21.47
CA TRP A 166 -8.43 3.51 21.26
C TRP A 166 -9.09 3.67 19.89
N SER A 167 -8.48 3.12 18.83
CA SER A 167 -9.04 3.14 17.49
C SER A 167 -10.43 2.48 17.43
N ALA A 168 -10.55 1.30 18.04
CA ALA A 168 -11.82 0.57 18.12
C ALA A 168 -12.89 1.33 18.93
N ASP A 169 -12.47 2.05 19.97
CA ASP A 169 -13.36 2.89 20.81
C ASP A 169 -13.85 4.13 20.08
N HIS A 170 -13.05 4.66 19.16
CA HIS A 170 -13.30 5.95 18.49
C HIS A 170 -13.86 5.78 17.07
N GLY A 171 -14.41 4.60 16.76
CA GLY A 171 -15.23 4.38 15.57
C GLY A 171 -14.48 3.89 14.34
N ALA A 172 -13.20 3.49 14.47
CA ALA A 172 -12.52 2.75 13.41
C ALA A 172 -13.27 1.44 13.12
N LYS A 173 -13.33 1.05 11.85
CA LYS A 173 -13.88 -0.25 11.41
C LYS A 173 -12.83 -1.14 10.78
N VAL A 174 -11.72 -0.55 10.37
CA VAL A 174 -10.51 -1.25 9.94
C VAL A 174 -9.34 -0.65 10.70
N VAL A 175 -8.43 -1.49 11.19
CA VAL A 175 -7.15 -1.07 11.78
C VAL A 175 -6.06 -1.66 10.89
N ASN A 176 -5.16 -0.80 10.41
CA ASN A 176 -3.96 -1.19 9.68
C ASN A 176 -2.75 -1.10 10.60
N LEU A 177 -2.00 -2.20 10.71
CA LEU A 177 -0.77 -2.35 11.48
C LEU A 177 0.39 -2.62 10.50
N SER A 178 0.88 -1.57 9.85
CA SER A 178 2.07 -1.64 8.99
C SER A 178 3.36 -1.56 9.82
N LEU A 179 3.41 -2.38 10.86
CA LEU A 179 4.49 -2.45 11.83
C LEU A 179 4.76 -3.91 12.19
N GLY A 180 5.90 -4.17 12.82
CA GLY A 180 6.27 -5.51 13.22
C GLY A 180 7.27 -5.51 14.35
N ALA A 181 7.37 -6.64 15.05
CA ALA A 181 8.36 -6.85 16.08
C ALA A 181 9.71 -7.31 15.49
N LEU A 182 10.81 -7.09 16.22
CA LEU A 182 12.12 -7.64 15.86
C LEU A 182 12.06 -9.18 15.78
N GLN A 183 12.91 -9.77 14.93
CA GLN A 183 13.03 -11.22 14.84
C GLN A 183 13.25 -11.86 16.22
N GLY A 184 12.56 -12.96 16.48
CA GLY A 184 12.62 -13.69 17.75
C GLY A 184 11.64 -13.20 18.82
N VAL A 185 11.11 -11.97 18.74
CA VAL A 185 10.09 -11.49 19.69
C VAL A 185 8.78 -12.28 19.57
N GLN A 186 8.48 -12.81 18.38
CA GLN A 186 7.35 -13.72 18.18
C GLN A 186 7.39 -14.96 19.09
N ALA A 187 8.57 -15.43 19.50
CA ALA A 187 8.65 -16.53 20.47
C ALA A 187 8.12 -16.09 21.85
N LEU A 188 8.28 -14.81 22.21
CA LEU A 188 7.75 -14.23 23.44
C LEU A 188 6.23 -14.03 23.37
N THR A 189 5.67 -13.67 22.21
CA THR A 189 4.22 -13.60 22.04
C THR A 189 3.56 -14.97 22.06
N LEU A 190 4.15 -15.95 21.38
CA LEU A 190 3.71 -17.34 21.38
C LEU A 190 3.73 -18.00 22.77
N THR A 191 4.69 -17.61 23.61
CA THR A 191 4.80 -18.11 24.99
C THR A 191 3.95 -17.31 25.97
N GLY A 192 3.24 -16.28 25.51
CA GLY A 192 2.39 -15.41 26.33
C GLY A 192 3.17 -14.45 27.24
N VAL A 193 4.49 -14.31 27.03
CA VAL A 193 5.33 -13.36 27.77
C VAL A 193 5.02 -11.92 27.36
N ILE A 194 4.62 -11.71 26.10
CA ILE A 194 4.11 -10.43 25.59
C ILE A 194 2.72 -10.70 24.98
N GLY A 195 1.67 -10.23 25.65
CA GLY A 195 0.27 -10.48 25.26
C GLY A 195 -0.53 -9.22 24.88
N ASP A 196 -0.02 -8.02 25.19
CA ASP A 196 -0.82 -6.79 25.17
C ASP A 196 -1.42 -6.48 23.80
N VAL A 197 -0.64 -6.72 22.73
CA VAL A 197 -1.08 -6.50 21.35
C VAL A 197 -2.11 -7.54 20.91
N GLN A 198 -1.92 -8.82 21.22
CA GLN A 198 -2.90 -9.88 20.95
C GLN A 198 -4.23 -9.61 21.68
N ASP A 199 -4.19 -9.13 22.92
CA ASP A 199 -5.38 -8.75 23.69
C ASP A 199 -6.07 -7.54 23.08
N ALA A 200 -5.31 -6.55 22.59
CA ALA A 200 -5.85 -5.40 21.89
C ALA A 200 -6.50 -5.76 20.55
N ILE A 201 -5.89 -6.68 19.79
CA ILE A 201 -6.46 -7.23 18.55
C ILE A 201 -7.78 -7.93 18.85
N THR A 202 -7.78 -8.81 19.86
CA THR A 202 -8.99 -9.52 20.31
C THR A 202 -10.09 -8.54 20.72
N TYR A 203 -9.74 -7.48 21.45
CA TYR A 203 -10.67 -6.42 21.84
C TYR A 203 -11.27 -5.70 20.63
N ALA A 204 -10.43 -5.28 19.67
CA ALA A 204 -10.88 -4.62 18.45
C ALA A 204 -11.78 -5.54 17.62
N ASN A 205 -11.40 -6.81 17.46
CA ASN A 205 -12.22 -7.81 16.78
C ASN A 205 -13.58 -8.02 17.47
N GLY A 206 -13.62 -8.03 18.80
CA GLY A 206 -14.86 -8.10 19.59
C GLY A 206 -15.79 -6.90 19.38
N LYS A 207 -15.26 -5.76 18.93
CA LYS A 207 -16.03 -4.58 18.50
C LYS A 207 -16.40 -4.59 17.01
N GLY A 208 -16.14 -5.69 16.32
CA GLY A 208 -16.40 -5.83 14.88
C GLY A 208 -15.41 -5.06 14.00
N VAL A 209 -14.21 -4.76 14.51
CA VAL A 209 -13.14 -4.12 13.75
C VAL A 209 -12.30 -5.19 13.05
N THR A 210 -12.08 -5.01 11.75
CA THR A 210 -11.14 -5.85 10.98
C THR A 210 -9.72 -5.35 11.20
N VAL A 211 -8.81 -6.24 11.62
CA VAL A 211 -7.40 -5.91 11.83
C VAL A 211 -6.57 -6.50 10.69
N VAL A 212 -5.79 -5.66 10.04
CA VAL A 212 -4.90 -6.00 8.92
C VAL A 212 -3.48 -5.65 9.32
N ALA A 213 -2.54 -6.57 9.15
CA ALA A 213 -1.17 -6.39 9.60
C ALA A 213 -0.15 -6.91 8.59
N ALA A 214 0.98 -6.21 8.49
CA ALA A 214 2.09 -6.58 7.63
C ALA A 214 2.72 -7.92 8.07
N ALA A 215 3.18 -8.72 7.11
CA ALA A 215 3.85 -9.99 7.40
C ALA A 215 5.28 -9.83 7.94
N GLY A 216 5.93 -8.68 7.74
CA GLY A 216 7.34 -8.46 8.08
C GLY A 216 8.25 -8.51 6.85
N ASN A 217 9.51 -8.09 7.00
CA ASN A 217 10.47 -7.93 5.89
C ASN A 217 11.77 -8.70 6.15
N ASP A 218 11.61 -9.89 6.75
CA ASP A 218 12.70 -10.69 7.30
C ASP A 218 13.12 -11.85 6.36
N ALA A 219 12.51 -11.94 5.17
CA ALA A 219 12.69 -13.03 4.20
C ALA A 219 12.49 -14.44 4.80
N VAL A 220 11.59 -14.58 5.77
CA VAL A 220 11.21 -15.88 6.38
C VAL A 220 9.82 -16.30 5.89
N PRO A 221 9.49 -17.60 5.80
CA PRO A 221 8.20 -18.04 5.26
C PRO A 221 6.98 -17.71 6.15
N LEU A 222 7.20 -17.32 7.41
CA LEU A 222 6.17 -17.10 8.42
C LEU A 222 5.83 -15.61 8.54
N CYS A 223 4.56 -15.31 8.83
CA CYS A 223 4.17 -13.98 9.27
C CYS A 223 4.88 -13.63 10.58
N ASN A 224 5.27 -12.37 10.76
CA ASN A 224 5.79 -11.82 12.01
C ASN A 224 4.63 -11.24 12.86
N THR A 225 4.84 -11.06 14.16
CA THR A 225 3.92 -10.35 15.06
C THR A 225 3.85 -8.87 14.65
N PRO A 226 2.65 -8.24 14.54
CA PRO A 226 1.33 -8.75 14.91
C PRO A 226 0.53 -9.43 13.77
N GLY A 227 1.09 -9.58 12.56
CA GLY A 227 0.46 -10.33 11.47
C GLY A 227 0.24 -11.81 11.80
N PHE A 228 1.11 -12.39 12.61
CA PHE A 228 0.99 -13.77 13.10
C PHE A 228 -0.11 -13.96 14.14
N ASP A 229 -0.47 -12.89 14.86
CA ASP A 229 -1.43 -12.93 15.97
C ASP A 229 -2.82 -13.37 15.48
N ALA A 230 -3.55 -14.08 16.33
CA ALA A 230 -4.90 -14.53 16.03
C ALA A 230 -5.84 -13.33 15.90
N GLY A 231 -6.70 -13.32 14.89
CA GLY A 231 -7.63 -12.21 14.63
C GLY A 231 -7.08 -11.09 13.74
N SER A 232 -5.79 -11.10 13.44
CA SER A 232 -5.16 -10.30 12.37
C SER A 232 -5.19 -11.04 11.03
N ILE A 233 -5.49 -10.31 9.95
CA ILE A 233 -5.20 -10.74 8.59
C ILE A 233 -3.74 -10.40 8.28
N CYS A 234 -2.91 -11.42 8.08
CA CYS A 234 -1.52 -11.22 7.67
C CYS A 234 -1.41 -10.87 6.19
N VAL A 235 -0.55 -9.90 5.84
CA VAL A 235 -0.39 -9.43 4.46
C VAL A 235 1.07 -9.54 4.01
N ALA A 236 1.33 -10.48 3.11
CA ALA A 236 2.62 -10.62 2.44
C ALA A 236 2.72 -9.66 1.23
N ALA A 237 3.95 -9.40 0.78
CA ALA A 237 4.23 -8.44 -0.29
C ALA A 237 4.43 -9.14 -1.64
N THR A 238 3.83 -8.58 -2.69
CA THR A 238 4.15 -8.87 -4.08
C THR A 238 4.75 -7.67 -4.78
N ASP A 239 5.54 -7.92 -5.82
CA ASP A 239 6.06 -6.90 -6.71
C ASP A 239 5.09 -6.58 -7.87
N ARG A 240 5.47 -5.64 -8.74
CA ARG A 240 4.66 -5.24 -9.91
C ARG A 240 4.37 -6.36 -10.90
N ARG A 241 5.17 -7.42 -10.88
CA ARG A 241 5.06 -8.60 -11.75
C ARG A 241 4.23 -9.71 -11.07
N GLU A 242 3.62 -9.40 -9.93
CA GLU A 242 2.82 -10.32 -9.11
C GLU A 242 3.65 -11.46 -8.48
N LEU A 243 4.98 -11.31 -8.42
CA LEU A 243 5.86 -12.26 -7.76
C LEU A 243 5.99 -11.91 -6.27
N PRO A 244 6.17 -12.90 -5.36
CA PRO A 244 6.49 -12.61 -3.97
C PRO A 244 7.73 -11.74 -3.86
N ALA A 245 7.68 -10.71 -3.03
CA ALA A 245 8.81 -9.80 -2.84
C ALA A 245 9.95 -10.52 -2.10
N ALA A 246 11.17 -10.43 -2.62
CA ALA A 246 12.31 -11.20 -2.09
C ALA A 246 12.70 -10.85 -0.64
N TYR A 247 12.42 -9.61 -0.20
CA TYR A 247 12.63 -9.18 1.18
C TYR A 247 11.49 -9.62 2.12
N GLY A 248 10.30 -9.90 1.58
CA GLY A 248 9.08 -10.02 2.35
C GLY A 248 9.03 -11.32 3.12
N SER A 249 8.53 -11.25 4.36
CA SER A 249 8.12 -12.45 5.08
C SER A 249 6.86 -13.04 4.44
N GLY A 250 6.74 -14.37 4.51
CA GLY A 250 5.70 -15.14 3.88
C GLY A 250 4.37 -15.12 4.65
N PRO A 251 3.27 -15.51 3.99
CA PRO A 251 1.90 -15.46 4.53
C PRO A 251 1.54 -16.67 5.42
N VAL A 252 2.50 -17.44 5.93
CA VAL A 252 2.19 -18.63 6.72
C VAL A 252 1.97 -18.28 8.19
N LYS A 253 0.80 -18.65 8.73
CA LYS A 253 0.42 -18.54 10.15
C LYS A 253 -0.58 -19.65 10.54
N PRO A 254 -0.82 -19.95 11.83
CA PRO A 254 -1.59 -21.13 12.26
C PRO A 254 -3.06 -21.17 11.79
N ASP A 255 -3.76 -20.03 11.79
CA ASP A 255 -5.17 -19.94 11.34
C ASP A 255 -5.30 -19.75 9.82
N LEU A 256 -4.17 -19.71 9.10
CA LEU A 256 -4.05 -19.49 7.66
C LEU A 256 -4.69 -18.19 7.15
N ARG A 257 -5.08 -17.25 8.03
CA ARG A 257 -5.74 -15.99 7.63
C ARG A 257 -4.73 -14.99 7.09
N ALA A 258 -4.31 -15.24 5.86
CA ALA A 258 -3.29 -14.45 5.17
C ALA A 258 -3.57 -14.31 3.68
N VAL A 259 -3.17 -13.17 3.14
CA VAL A 259 -3.23 -12.80 1.71
C VAL A 259 -1.93 -12.12 1.32
N SER A 260 -1.79 -11.84 0.03
CA SER A 260 -0.75 -10.95 -0.48
C SER A 260 -1.32 -9.67 -1.08
N ALA A 261 -0.49 -8.65 -1.17
CA ALA A 261 -0.83 -7.39 -1.83
C ALA A 261 0.44 -6.65 -2.31
N PRO A 262 0.29 -5.62 -3.16
CA PRO A 262 1.41 -4.83 -3.68
C PRO A 262 2.29 -4.25 -2.58
N GLY A 263 3.54 -4.72 -2.48
CA GLY A 263 4.54 -4.23 -1.55
C GLY A 263 5.79 -3.68 -2.22
N GLY A 264 6.00 -3.90 -3.52
CA GLY A 264 7.22 -3.48 -4.21
C GLY A 264 8.32 -4.53 -4.18
N SER A 265 9.41 -4.27 -4.91
CA SER A 265 10.53 -5.20 -5.08
C SER A 265 11.83 -4.76 -4.40
N ALA A 266 11.89 -3.52 -3.90
CA ALA A 266 13.12 -2.88 -3.39
C ALA A 266 14.26 -2.82 -4.43
N LEU A 267 13.92 -2.92 -5.72
CA LEU A 267 14.87 -2.68 -6.79
C LEU A 267 15.07 -1.17 -6.95
N PRO A 268 16.32 -0.68 -7.11
CA PRO A 268 16.61 0.74 -7.22
C PRO A 268 16.28 1.28 -8.62
N ALA A 269 15.00 1.23 -9.00
CA ALA A 269 14.50 1.68 -10.29
C ALA A 269 13.08 2.25 -10.15
N CYS A 270 12.79 3.28 -10.93
CA CYS A 270 11.48 3.95 -10.92
C CYS A 270 10.35 2.99 -11.31
N GLY A 271 9.24 3.06 -10.59
CA GLY A 271 8.04 2.28 -10.84
C GLY A 271 8.14 0.81 -10.43
N GLU A 272 9.17 0.42 -9.68
CA GLU A 272 9.30 -0.93 -9.12
C GLU A 272 8.65 -1.07 -7.75
N ASP A 273 8.50 0.04 -7.03
CA ASP A 273 8.00 0.10 -5.66
C ASP A 273 6.68 0.87 -5.57
N VAL A 274 6.09 0.95 -4.37
CA VAL A 274 4.74 1.48 -4.19
C VAL A 274 4.79 2.99 -3.99
N LEU A 275 4.28 3.74 -4.96
CA LEU A 275 4.15 5.19 -4.87
C LEU A 275 2.99 5.61 -3.94
N SER A 276 3.29 6.46 -2.95
CA SER A 276 2.29 7.08 -2.09
C SER A 276 2.74 8.43 -1.52
N THR A 277 1.88 9.07 -0.74
CA THR A 277 2.12 10.33 -0.05
C THR A 277 3.16 10.19 1.06
N VAL A 278 4.15 11.06 1.15
CA VAL A 278 4.99 11.26 2.34
C VAL A 278 4.75 12.69 2.85
N PRO A 279 5.23 13.10 4.04
CA PRO A 279 5.05 14.47 4.50
C PRO A 279 5.48 15.49 3.42
N ALA A 280 4.72 16.57 3.24
CA ALA A 280 4.75 17.36 2.00
C ALA A 280 6.12 17.97 1.62
N GLY A 281 7.04 18.08 2.57
CA GLY A 281 8.41 18.57 2.37
C GLY A 281 9.48 17.48 2.15
N LEU A 282 9.10 16.21 2.16
CA LEU A 282 9.99 15.04 2.03
C LEU A 282 9.80 14.32 0.70
N GLY A 283 10.62 13.31 0.44
CA GLY A 283 10.56 12.48 -0.75
C GLY A 283 10.83 13.23 -2.06
N GLY A 284 10.22 12.74 -3.13
CA GLY A 284 10.43 13.23 -4.49
C GLY A 284 11.64 12.60 -5.20
N SER A 285 11.55 12.53 -6.52
CA SER A 285 12.62 12.02 -7.39
C SER A 285 12.53 12.70 -8.75
N THR A 286 13.49 13.57 -9.06
CA THR A 286 13.61 14.18 -10.40
C THR A 286 13.80 13.13 -11.49
N ALA A 287 14.53 12.05 -11.18
CA ALA A 287 14.79 10.95 -12.12
C ALA A 287 13.51 10.16 -12.46
N CYS A 288 12.62 9.97 -11.47
CA CYS A 288 11.35 9.25 -11.66
C CYS A 288 10.17 10.17 -12.02
N GLY A 289 10.37 11.49 -12.04
CA GLY A 289 9.29 12.45 -12.27
C GLY A 289 8.28 12.52 -11.12
N THR A 290 8.75 12.24 -9.90
CA THR A 290 7.94 12.23 -8.68
C THR A 290 8.17 13.55 -7.92
N PRO A 291 7.14 14.36 -7.63
CA PRO A 291 7.30 15.60 -6.87
C PRO A 291 7.50 15.32 -5.37
N THR A 292 7.95 16.34 -4.63
CA THR A 292 8.01 16.27 -3.15
C THR A 292 6.62 16.04 -2.56
N GLY A 293 6.57 15.41 -1.39
CA GLY A 293 5.34 14.90 -0.78
C GLY A 293 4.93 13.53 -1.31
N TYR A 294 5.71 12.91 -2.20
CA TYR A 294 5.44 11.56 -2.70
C TYR A 294 6.73 10.77 -2.85
N GLU A 295 6.66 9.47 -2.59
CA GLU A 295 7.82 8.57 -2.65
C GLU A 295 7.41 7.13 -2.96
N GLU A 296 8.29 6.41 -3.65
CA GLU A 296 8.15 4.97 -3.86
C GLU A 296 8.84 4.23 -2.71
N LEU A 297 8.09 3.43 -1.95
CA LEU A 297 8.62 2.61 -0.86
C LEU A 297 8.31 1.12 -1.10
N ALA A 298 9.20 0.27 -0.60
CA ALA A 298 9.04 -1.17 -0.60
C ALA A 298 8.83 -1.72 0.82
N GLY A 299 7.88 -2.64 0.98
CA GLY A 299 7.65 -3.34 2.23
C GLY A 299 6.31 -4.08 2.28
N THR A 300 6.22 -5.08 3.15
CA THR A 300 4.91 -5.61 3.58
C THR A 300 4.06 -4.52 4.26
N SER A 301 4.71 -3.49 4.80
CA SER A 301 4.07 -2.25 5.25
C SER A 301 3.29 -1.51 4.17
N MET A 302 3.70 -1.60 2.90
CA MET A 302 2.98 -1.01 1.76
C MET A 302 1.90 -1.97 1.22
N ALA A 303 2.07 -3.28 1.42
CA ALA A 303 1.06 -4.28 1.07
C ALA A 303 -0.16 -4.21 2.00
N SER A 304 0.04 -4.12 3.31
CA SER A 304 -1.02 -4.05 4.32
C SER A 304 -2.12 -3.00 4.04
N PRO A 305 -1.80 -1.71 3.74
CA PRO A 305 -2.82 -0.69 3.50
C PRO A 305 -3.62 -0.90 2.22
N HIS A 306 -3.12 -1.65 1.24
CA HIS A 306 -3.95 -2.07 0.12
C HIS A 306 -5.09 -2.98 0.60
N VAL A 307 -4.79 -3.98 1.44
CA VAL A 307 -5.80 -4.88 2.01
C VAL A 307 -6.73 -4.13 2.97
N ALA A 308 -6.21 -3.21 3.79
CA ALA A 308 -7.03 -2.36 4.65
C ALA A 308 -8.00 -1.48 3.84
N GLY A 309 -7.55 -0.95 2.70
CA GLY A 309 -8.41 -0.25 1.75
C GLY A 309 -9.53 -1.16 1.21
N VAL A 310 -9.21 -2.37 0.74
CA VAL A 310 -10.24 -3.31 0.26
C VAL A 310 -11.21 -3.71 1.37
N ALA A 311 -10.71 -3.93 2.60
CA ALA A 311 -11.56 -4.16 3.76
C ALA A 311 -12.54 -3.00 3.98
N ALA A 312 -12.10 -1.75 3.85
CA ALA A 312 -12.99 -0.59 3.97
C ALA A 312 -14.03 -0.51 2.85
N LEU A 313 -13.69 -0.91 1.62
CA LEU A 313 -14.66 -1.04 0.53
C LEU A 313 -15.79 -2.03 0.89
N LEU A 314 -15.44 -3.15 1.52
CA LEU A 314 -16.37 -4.19 1.96
C LEU A 314 -17.22 -3.75 3.17
N VAL A 315 -16.60 -3.11 4.18
CA VAL A 315 -17.32 -2.57 5.34
C VAL A 315 -18.36 -1.52 4.89
N ALA A 316 -18.05 -0.69 3.89
CA ALA A 316 -18.99 0.30 3.36
C ALA A 316 -20.25 -0.34 2.71
N GLN A 317 -20.20 -1.63 2.38
CA GLN A 317 -21.36 -2.38 1.91
C GLN A 317 -22.24 -2.92 3.05
N GLY A 318 -21.90 -2.62 4.31
CA GLY A 318 -22.60 -3.09 5.51
C GLY A 318 -22.19 -4.50 5.96
N ARG A 319 -21.06 -5.02 5.48
CA ARG A 319 -20.58 -6.36 5.84
C ARG A 319 -20.08 -6.41 7.28
N SER A 320 -20.32 -7.55 7.93
CA SER A 320 -19.74 -7.84 9.24
C SER A 320 -18.23 -8.10 9.12
N ARG A 321 -17.48 -7.96 10.22
CA ARG A 321 -16.04 -8.27 10.26
C ARG A 321 -15.72 -9.67 9.69
N ALA A 322 -16.47 -10.69 10.12
CA ALA A 322 -16.23 -12.07 9.69
C ALA A 322 -16.47 -12.23 8.19
N ASP A 323 -17.54 -11.62 7.67
CA ASP A 323 -17.85 -11.63 6.23
C ASP A 323 -16.81 -10.84 5.42
N VAL A 324 -16.27 -9.73 5.94
CA VAL A 324 -15.15 -9.02 5.33
C VAL A 324 -13.92 -9.93 5.20
N GLU A 325 -13.55 -10.63 6.27
CA GLU A 325 -12.44 -11.58 6.26
C GLU A 325 -12.67 -12.71 5.26
N ASP A 326 -13.82 -13.37 5.30
CA ASP A 326 -14.13 -14.49 4.42
C ASP A 326 -14.17 -14.07 2.94
N VAL A 327 -14.68 -12.88 2.63
CA VAL A 327 -14.68 -12.34 1.26
C VAL A 327 -13.26 -11.99 0.79
N LEU A 328 -12.44 -11.35 1.65
CA LEU A 328 -11.05 -11.06 1.30
C LEU A 328 -10.29 -12.33 0.96
N LEU A 329 -10.39 -13.36 1.79
CA LEU A 329 -9.72 -14.65 1.57
C LEU A 329 -10.33 -15.38 0.36
N GLY A 330 -11.65 -15.53 0.30
CA GLY A 330 -12.34 -16.33 -0.70
C GLY A 330 -12.30 -15.75 -2.12
N THR A 331 -12.10 -14.43 -2.26
CA THR A 331 -12.01 -13.77 -3.57
C THR A 331 -10.58 -13.46 -4.00
N ALA A 332 -9.59 -13.59 -3.12
CA ALA A 332 -8.19 -13.41 -3.47
C ALA A 332 -7.79 -14.33 -4.63
N ARG A 333 -6.89 -13.84 -5.49
CA ARG A 333 -6.48 -14.51 -6.73
C ARG A 333 -5.04 -15.00 -6.64
N THR A 334 -4.78 -16.20 -7.12
CA THR A 334 -3.40 -16.67 -7.29
C THR A 334 -2.91 -16.29 -8.69
N PRO A 335 -1.79 -15.56 -8.84
CA PRO A 335 -1.23 -15.23 -10.15
C PRO A 335 -1.04 -16.47 -11.03
N GLY A 336 -1.41 -16.37 -12.31
CA GLY A 336 -1.31 -17.48 -13.26
C GLY A 336 -2.31 -18.63 -13.06
N SER A 337 -3.25 -18.52 -12.11
CA SER A 337 -4.29 -19.52 -11.85
C SER A 337 -5.70 -18.95 -12.05
N LEU A 338 -6.64 -19.81 -12.43
CA LEU A 338 -8.08 -19.47 -12.43
C LEU A 338 -8.71 -19.68 -11.04
N ALA A 339 -8.01 -20.35 -10.12
CA ALA A 339 -8.49 -20.58 -8.76
C ALA A 339 -8.47 -19.28 -7.94
N ARG A 340 -9.44 -19.16 -7.04
CA ARG A 340 -9.56 -18.09 -6.04
C ARG A 340 -9.77 -18.69 -4.67
N GLY A 341 -9.28 -17.99 -3.65
CA GLY A 341 -9.43 -18.41 -2.26
C GLY A 341 -8.80 -19.77 -1.96
N VAL A 342 -7.72 -20.11 -2.66
CA VAL A 342 -6.93 -21.31 -2.38
C VAL A 342 -5.64 -20.86 -1.72
N PHE A 343 -5.39 -21.37 -0.52
CA PHE A 343 -4.17 -21.09 0.21
C PHE A 343 -2.95 -21.70 -0.48
N THR A 344 -1.89 -20.92 -0.67
CA THR A 344 -0.54 -21.39 -1.02
C THR A 344 0.50 -20.78 -0.06
N PRO A 345 1.62 -21.46 0.20
CA PRO A 345 2.69 -20.91 1.04
C PRO A 345 3.30 -19.60 0.52
N GLU A 346 3.19 -19.33 -0.79
CA GLU A 346 3.76 -18.15 -1.44
C GLU A 346 2.84 -16.92 -1.40
N TYR A 347 1.52 -17.13 -1.46
CA TYR A 347 0.55 -16.02 -1.61
C TYR A 347 -0.53 -15.98 -0.52
N GLY A 348 -0.51 -16.91 0.43
CA GLY A 348 -1.65 -17.12 1.32
C GLY A 348 -2.86 -17.50 0.47
N TYR A 349 -4.02 -16.95 0.75
CA TYR A 349 -5.21 -17.14 -0.09
C TYR A 349 -5.13 -16.48 -1.49
N GLY A 350 -4.07 -15.71 -1.76
CA GLY A 350 -3.83 -15.03 -3.03
C GLY A 350 -3.60 -13.53 -2.88
N ILE A 351 -3.34 -12.85 -3.99
CA ILE A 351 -3.36 -11.39 -4.06
C ILE A 351 -4.79 -10.89 -3.89
N VAL A 352 -5.01 -9.92 -3.01
CA VAL A 352 -6.35 -9.33 -2.80
C VAL A 352 -6.89 -8.72 -4.11
N ASP A 353 -8.19 -8.91 -4.35
CA ASP A 353 -8.88 -8.43 -5.55
C ASP A 353 -10.11 -7.62 -5.17
N ALA A 354 -9.97 -6.30 -5.15
CA ALA A 354 -11.02 -5.37 -4.77
C ALA A 354 -12.28 -5.54 -5.64
N ALA A 355 -12.11 -5.76 -6.95
CA ALA A 355 -13.23 -5.87 -7.88
C ALA A 355 -14.08 -7.12 -7.61
N ALA A 356 -13.44 -8.27 -7.41
CA ALA A 356 -14.15 -9.50 -7.05
C ALA A 356 -14.72 -9.43 -5.63
N ALA A 357 -14.00 -8.83 -4.70
CA ALA A 357 -14.44 -8.70 -3.30
C ALA A 357 -15.76 -7.91 -3.22
N VAL A 358 -15.82 -6.71 -3.81
CA VAL A 358 -17.05 -5.89 -3.74
C VAL A 358 -18.21 -6.48 -4.56
N ALA A 359 -17.93 -7.36 -5.51
CA ALA A 359 -18.94 -8.06 -6.31
C ALA A 359 -19.41 -9.37 -5.66
N ALA A 360 -18.75 -9.86 -4.61
CA ALA A 360 -19.14 -11.08 -3.91
C ALA A 360 -20.59 -10.96 -3.39
N PRO A 361 -21.37 -12.05 -3.35
CA PRO A 361 -22.68 -12.05 -2.71
C PRO A 361 -22.58 -11.58 -1.25
N ARG A 362 -23.66 -10.99 -0.73
CA ARG A 362 -23.80 -10.72 0.70
C ARG A 362 -24.35 -11.98 1.37
N GLY A 363 -23.74 -12.39 2.47
CA GLY A 363 -24.28 -13.43 3.35
C GLY A 363 -25.52 -13.00 4.08
#